data_AF-A0A7S0X3V4-F1
#
_entry.id   AF-A0A7S0X3V4-F1
#
_cell.length_a   1.000
_cell.length_b   1.000
_cell.length_c   1.000
_cell.angle_alpha   90.00
_cell.angle_beta   90.00
_cell.angle_gamma   90.00
#
_symmetry.space_group_name_H-M   'P 1'
#
loop_
_entity.id
_entity.type
_entity.pdbx_description
1 polymer ?
#
loop_
_entity_poly.entity_id
_entity_poly.type
_entity_poly.pdbx_seq_one_letter_code
_entity_poly.pdbx_strand_id
1 'polypeptide(L)'
;MFFPLQVTLVLWQAFKHTATGVRDVVAGKTWRKALLDEAADAYVDSVWCEGDESLSDRDNHFFQVGATFAGERITNEQHHELCNSVITGLQIANTDIVLDACCGNGLITDVLGQHASAVIGVDFSTCLLATAKAHYGSKHNVHYSQMDLTKPDLLVFAGFPPVTKVCFHSAVQYFSLEDLREI
;
A
#
# COMPACT_ATOMS: atom_id res chain seq x y z
N MET A 1 11.21 -19.93 20.65
CA MET A 1 11.86 -20.04 19.33
C MET A 1 11.58 -18.73 18.62
N PHE A 2 12.57 -17.84 18.52
CA PHE A 2 12.41 -16.53 17.87
C PHE A 2 12.61 -16.74 16.36
N PHE A 3 11.58 -16.53 15.56
CA PHE A 3 11.74 -16.39 14.11
C PHE A 3 12.16 -14.95 13.82
N PRO A 4 13.28 -14.69 13.12
CA PRO A 4 13.64 -13.34 12.75
C PRO A 4 12.61 -12.81 11.74
N LEU A 5 11.96 -11.69 12.06
CA LEU A 5 11.07 -10.98 11.14
C LEU A 5 11.91 -10.49 9.95
N GLN A 6 11.55 -10.90 8.74
CA GLN A 6 12.17 -10.38 7.52
C GLN A 6 11.37 -9.20 7.00
N VAL A 7 12.04 -8.05 6.88
CA VAL A 7 11.50 -6.83 6.26
C VAL A 7 12.34 -6.56 5.02
N THR A 8 11.70 -6.56 3.85
CA THR A 8 12.34 -6.18 2.59
C THR A 8 11.69 -4.89 2.09
N LEU A 9 12.52 -3.88 1.88
CA LEU A 9 12.11 -2.60 1.31
C LEU A 9 12.24 -2.67 -0.22
N VAL A 10 11.11 -2.61 -0.93
CA VAL A 10 11.11 -2.46 -2.40
C VAL A 10 10.73 -1.02 -2.71
N LEU A 11 11.70 -0.24 -3.21
CA LEU A 11 11.51 1.16 -3.57
C LEU A 11 11.10 1.27 -5.05
N TRP A 12 9.81 1.50 -5.32
CA TRP A 12 9.37 2.09 -6.59
C TRP A 12 8.95 3.54 -6.35
N GLN A 13 9.63 4.49 -7.00
CA GLN A 13 9.22 5.88 -7.08
C GLN A 13 8.31 6.10 -8.30
N ALA A 14 7.04 6.41 -8.07
CA ALA A 14 6.15 6.95 -9.09
C ALA A 14 6.06 8.48 -8.95
N PHE A 15 6.09 9.20 -10.07
CA PHE A 15 5.91 10.65 -10.13
C PHE A 15 4.51 10.94 -10.67
N LYS A 16 3.64 11.61 -9.89
CA LYS A 16 2.37 12.15 -10.43
C LYS A 16 2.68 13.46 -11.18
N HIS A 17 2.37 13.50 -12.49
CA HIS A 17 2.31 14.73 -13.25
C HIS A 17 0.97 15.42 -12.98
N THR A 18 0.98 16.61 -12.38
CA THR A 18 -0.21 17.48 -12.39
C THR A 18 -0.27 18.27 -13.70
N ALA A 19 -1.48 18.57 -14.17
CA ALA A 19 -1.78 19.25 -15.43
C ALA A 19 -1.16 20.65 -15.57
N THR A 20 -0.47 21.17 -14.55
CA THR A 20 0.17 22.49 -14.53
C THR A 20 1.66 22.47 -14.85
N GLY A 21 2.23 21.34 -15.29
CA GLY A 21 3.58 21.31 -15.86
C GLY A 21 4.72 21.59 -14.87
N VAL A 22 4.49 21.47 -13.57
CA VAL A 22 5.55 21.56 -12.56
C VAL A 22 6.14 20.16 -12.36
N ARG A 23 7.42 20.01 -12.73
CA ARG A 23 8.24 18.84 -12.36
C ARG A 23 8.63 18.96 -10.90
N ASP A 24 7.75 18.55 -10.00
CA ASP A 24 8.17 18.28 -8.63
C ASP A 24 8.63 16.82 -8.56
N VAL A 25 9.96 16.66 -8.50
CA VAL A 25 10.49 15.71 -7.51
C VAL A 25 9.79 16.12 -6.22
N VAL A 26 9.04 15.22 -5.58
CA VAL A 26 8.44 15.55 -4.28
C VAL A 26 9.60 15.64 -3.28
N ALA A 27 10.29 16.76 -3.33
CA ALA A 27 11.54 17.05 -2.68
C ALA A 27 11.19 17.51 -1.27
N GLY A 28 10.96 16.54 -0.38
CA GLY A 28 11.30 16.64 1.04
C GLY A 28 10.77 17.83 1.85
N LYS A 29 9.75 18.57 1.40
CA LYS A 29 9.13 19.65 2.16
C LYS A 29 7.61 19.64 1.92
N THR A 30 6.86 19.76 3.03
CA THR A 30 5.42 20.08 3.18
C THR A 30 4.34 18.99 3.10
N TRP A 31 4.60 17.74 3.51
CA TRP A 31 3.52 16.75 3.71
C TRP A 31 3.18 16.67 5.21
N ARG A 32 4.21 16.88 6.05
CA ARG A 32 4.18 16.84 7.52
C ARG A 32 3.27 17.89 8.20
N LYS A 33 2.80 18.91 7.46
CA LYS A 33 1.89 19.93 8.02
C LYS A 33 0.42 19.65 7.70
N ALA A 34 0.12 18.85 6.68
CA ALA A 34 -1.25 18.46 6.36
C ALA A 34 -1.69 17.22 7.17
N LEU A 35 -0.78 16.28 7.44
CA LEU A 35 -1.04 15.02 8.17
C LEU A 35 -1.27 15.16 9.69
N LEU A 36 -1.11 16.35 10.27
CA LEU A 36 -1.26 16.57 11.72
C LEU A 36 -2.53 17.33 12.12
N ASP A 37 -3.38 17.72 11.17
CA ASP A 37 -4.68 18.36 11.41
C ASP A 37 -5.79 17.58 10.67
N GLU A 38 -7.06 17.77 11.06
CA GLU A 38 -8.28 17.20 10.44
C GLU A 38 -8.38 17.38 8.91
N ALA A 39 -7.49 18.19 8.30
CA ALA A 39 -7.36 18.37 6.85
C ALA A 39 -6.61 17.23 6.12
N ALA A 40 -5.97 16.30 6.85
CA ALA A 40 -5.24 15.17 6.27
C ALA A 40 -6.16 14.22 5.49
N ASP A 41 -7.26 13.83 6.11
CA ASP A 41 -8.23 12.89 5.55
C ASP A 41 -8.88 13.48 4.29
N ALA A 42 -9.29 14.75 4.36
CA ALA A 42 -9.88 15.46 3.21
C ALA A 42 -8.89 15.60 2.03
N TYR A 43 -7.60 15.81 2.29
CA TYR A 43 -6.59 15.90 1.24
C TYR A 43 -6.28 14.54 0.62
N VAL A 44 -6.10 13.51 1.45
CA VAL A 44 -5.90 12.13 1.00
C VAL A 44 -7.09 11.69 0.18
N ASP A 45 -8.30 12.04 0.61
CA ASP A 45 -9.50 11.73 -0.14
C ASP A 45 -9.50 12.40 -1.51
N SER A 46 -9.13 13.68 -1.58
CA SER A 46 -9.03 14.42 -2.85
C SER A 46 -7.93 13.90 -3.80
N VAL A 47 -6.90 13.22 -3.29
CA VAL A 47 -5.76 12.76 -4.10
C VAL A 47 -5.88 11.29 -4.51
N TRP A 48 -6.52 10.48 -3.68
CA TRP A 48 -6.53 9.03 -3.78
C TRP A 48 -7.93 8.42 -3.95
N CYS A 49 -9.02 9.13 -3.63
CA CYS A 49 -10.38 8.61 -3.83
C CYS A 49 -10.98 8.99 -5.18
N GLU A 50 -10.39 9.93 -5.89
CA GLU A 50 -10.80 10.27 -7.25
C GLU A 50 -10.25 9.23 -8.24
N GLY A 51 -11.15 8.52 -8.91
CA GLY A 51 -10.86 7.69 -10.07
C GLY A 51 -11.10 8.45 -11.38
N ASP A 52 -10.74 7.85 -12.51
CA ASP A 52 -11.09 8.36 -13.83
C ASP A 52 -12.25 7.52 -14.40
N GLU A 53 -13.47 8.06 -14.36
CA GLU A 53 -14.68 7.37 -14.83
C GLU A 53 -14.62 6.93 -16.31
N SER A 54 -13.65 7.44 -17.09
CA SER A 54 -13.44 7.02 -18.49
C SER A 54 -12.64 5.72 -18.64
N LEU A 55 -12.00 5.25 -17.57
CA LEU A 55 -11.19 4.03 -17.56
C LEU A 55 -11.98 2.80 -17.09
N SER A 56 -11.51 1.61 -17.47
CA SER A 56 -12.03 0.38 -16.87
C SER A 56 -11.74 0.33 -15.36
N ASP A 57 -12.57 -0.35 -14.57
CA ASP A 57 -12.38 -0.49 -13.11
C ASP A 57 -10.94 -0.88 -12.74
N ARG A 58 -10.38 -1.85 -13.47
CA ARG A 58 -9.01 -2.33 -13.21
C ARG A 58 -7.94 -1.30 -13.58
N ASP A 59 -8.13 -0.56 -14.67
CA ASP A 59 -7.21 0.50 -15.06
C ASP A 59 -7.28 1.66 -14.05
N ASN A 60 -8.49 1.96 -13.55
CA ASN A 60 -8.71 2.91 -12.47
C ASN A 60 -7.94 2.56 -11.21
N HIS A 61 -7.84 1.27 -10.85
CA HIS A 61 -7.08 0.89 -9.66
C HIS A 61 -5.60 1.25 -9.77
N PHE A 62 -4.98 1.13 -10.94
CA PHE A 62 -3.58 1.52 -11.12
C PHE A 62 -3.39 3.03 -10.97
N PHE A 63 -4.25 3.82 -11.59
CA PHE A 63 -4.20 5.28 -11.49
C PHE A 63 -4.46 5.77 -10.08
N GLN A 64 -5.45 5.17 -9.40
CA GLN A 64 -5.85 5.51 -8.04
C GLN A 64 -4.62 5.56 -7.14
N VAL A 65 -3.81 4.48 -7.09
CA VAL A 65 -2.61 4.41 -6.25
C VAL A 65 -1.33 4.94 -6.92
N GLY A 66 -1.45 5.64 -8.04
CA GLY A 66 -0.30 6.24 -8.72
C GLY A 66 0.69 5.21 -9.29
N ALA A 67 0.23 3.99 -9.58
CA ALA A 67 1.01 2.97 -10.28
C ALA A 67 1.11 3.32 -11.78
N THR A 68 1.82 4.40 -12.08
CA THR A 68 1.96 4.98 -13.41
C THR A 68 3.43 5.21 -13.78
N PHE A 69 3.73 5.19 -15.07
CA PHE A 69 5.01 5.54 -15.65
C PHE A 69 4.78 6.54 -16.79
N ALA A 70 5.43 7.71 -16.70
CA ALA A 70 5.25 8.83 -17.64
C ALA A 70 3.78 9.30 -17.79
N GLY A 71 2.99 9.19 -16.72
CA GLY A 71 1.57 9.59 -16.70
C GLY A 71 0.60 8.52 -17.19
N GLU A 72 1.10 7.43 -17.75
CA GLU A 72 0.29 6.27 -18.17
C GLU A 72 0.30 5.19 -17.09
N ARG A 73 -0.76 4.40 -16.95
CA ARG A 73 -0.73 3.24 -16.06
C ARG A 73 0.38 2.27 -16.46
N ILE A 74 0.92 1.56 -15.47
CA ILE A 74 1.79 0.43 -15.74
C ILE A 74 1.00 -0.70 -16.44
N THR A 75 1.71 -1.51 -17.22
CA THR A 75 1.11 -2.69 -17.85
C THR A 75 0.86 -3.79 -16.82
N ASN A 76 0.00 -4.75 -17.15
CA ASN A 76 -0.21 -5.93 -16.30
C ASN A 76 1.08 -6.76 -16.14
N GLU A 77 1.93 -6.78 -17.16
CA GLU A 77 3.24 -7.44 -17.13
C GLU A 77 4.17 -6.75 -16.13
N GLN A 78 4.27 -5.41 -16.18
CA GLN A 78 5.06 -4.63 -15.22
C GLN A 78 4.55 -4.81 -13.78
N HIS A 79 3.22 -4.80 -13.58
CA HIS A 79 2.62 -5.09 -12.29
C HIS A 79 2.96 -6.50 -11.80
N HIS A 80 2.92 -7.50 -12.69
CA HIS A 80 3.27 -8.87 -12.38
C HIS A 80 4.75 -9.01 -12.00
N GLU A 81 5.65 -8.37 -12.76
CA GLU A 81 7.09 -8.34 -12.46
C GLU A 81 7.38 -7.70 -11.11
N LEU A 82 6.69 -6.60 -10.78
CA LEU A 82 6.77 -5.99 -9.46
C LEU A 82 6.34 -6.97 -8.37
N CYS A 83 5.17 -7.59 -8.51
CA CYS A 83 4.67 -8.49 -7.50
C CYS A 83 5.63 -9.66 -7.30
N ASN A 84 6.18 -10.19 -8.39
CA ASN A 84 7.21 -11.24 -8.34
C ASN A 84 8.49 -10.77 -7.63
N SER A 85 8.91 -9.52 -7.83
CA SER A 85 10.04 -8.93 -7.11
C SER A 85 9.77 -8.88 -5.60
N VAL A 86 8.58 -8.47 -5.17
CA VAL A 86 8.16 -8.45 -3.77
C VAL A 86 8.15 -9.88 -3.19
N ILE A 87 7.46 -10.81 -3.85
CA ILE A 87 7.34 -12.21 -3.41
C ILE A 87 8.72 -12.86 -3.28
N THR A 88 9.58 -12.67 -4.29
CA THR A 88 10.92 -13.24 -4.31
C THR A 88 11.83 -12.59 -3.26
N GLY A 89 11.79 -11.26 -3.15
CA GLY A 89 12.62 -10.48 -2.23
C GLY A 89 12.27 -10.71 -0.76
N LEU A 90 10.99 -10.97 -0.45
CA LEU A 90 10.54 -11.34 0.89
C LEU A 90 10.57 -12.86 1.12
N GLN A 91 10.84 -13.65 0.07
CA GLN A 91 10.77 -15.11 0.10
C GLN A 91 9.44 -15.61 0.67
N ILE A 92 8.33 -15.08 0.16
CA ILE A 92 6.98 -15.39 0.67
C ILE A 92 6.64 -16.84 0.32
N ALA A 93 6.24 -17.59 1.34
CA ALA A 93 5.77 -18.97 1.24
C ALA A 93 4.33 -19.11 1.76
N ASN A 94 3.71 -20.24 1.43
CA ASN A 94 2.33 -20.55 1.82
C ASN A 94 2.12 -20.78 3.33
N THR A 95 3.20 -20.73 4.11
CA THR A 95 3.17 -20.75 5.59
C THR A 95 3.25 -19.36 6.20
N ASP A 96 3.48 -18.31 5.40
CA ASP A 96 3.68 -16.96 5.90
C ASP A 96 2.36 -16.24 6.18
N ILE A 97 2.40 -15.40 7.22
CA ILE A 97 1.37 -14.41 7.53
C ILE A 97 1.97 -13.05 7.21
N VAL A 98 1.46 -12.40 6.16
CA VAL A 98 2.06 -11.20 5.59
C VAL A 98 1.26 -9.97 6.03
N LEU A 99 1.95 -8.97 6.58
CA LEU A 99 1.40 -7.62 6.72
C LEU A 99 1.72 -6.85 5.45
N ASP A 100 0.70 -6.38 4.74
CA ASP A 100 0.85 -5.42 3.64
C ASP A 100 0.61 -4.00 4.20
N ALA A 101 1.71 -3.34 4.55
CA ALA A 101 1.76 -2.05 5.23
C ALA A 101 1.57 -0.90 4.23
N CYS A 102 0.53 -0.08 4.43
CA CYS A 102 0.02 0.90 3.46
C CYS A 102 -0.45 0.21 2.16
N CYS A 103 -1.38 -0.73 2.28
CA CYS A 103 -1.83 -1.57 1.17
C CYS A 103 -2.58 -0.82 0.05
N GLY A 104 -2.97 0.43 0.28
CA GLY A 104 -3.77 1.21 -0.65
C GLY A 104 -5.06 0.48 -1.04
N ASN A 105 -5.33 0.41 -2.34
CA ASN A 105 -6.51 -0.28 -2.87
C ASN A 105 -6.35 -1.80 -3.03
N GLY A 106 -5.25 -2.38 -2.55
CA GLY A 106 -5.07 -3.82 -2.47
C GLY A 106 -4.52 -4.50 -3.72
N LEU A 107 -4.04 -3.77 -4.72
CA LEU A 107 -3.45 -4.34 -5.95
C LEU A 107 -2.36 -5.39 -5.68
N ILE A 108 -1.45 -5.09 -4.74
CA ILE A 108 -0.38 -6.01 -4.33
C ILE A 108 -0.92 -7.05 -3.36
N THR A 109 -1.74 -6.65 -2.37
CA THR A 109 -2.35 -7.54 -1.38
C THR A 109 -3.06 -8.73 -2.03
N ASP A 110 -3.79 -8.48 -3.13
CA ASP A 110 -4.49 -9.51 -3.88
C ASP A 110 -3.55 -10.62 -4.38
N VAL A 111 -2.38 -10.21 -4.88
CA VAL A 111 -1.36 -11.13 -5.39
C VAL A 111 -0.66 -11.82 -4.23
N LEU A 112 -0.29 -11.10 -3.17
CA LEU A 112 0.30 -11.71 -1.97
C LEU A 112 -0.59 -12.82 -1.38
N GLY A 113 -1.92 -12.64 -1.39
CA GLY A 113 -2.89 -13.62 -0.92
C GLY A 113 -2.92 -14.93 -1.71
N GLN A 114 -2.32 -14.97 -2.90
CA GLN A 114 -2.18 -16.20 -3.70
C GLN A 114 -0.97 -17.03 -3.28
N HIS A 115 -0.02 -16.43 -2.54
CA HIS A 115 1.25 -17.05 -2.15
C HIS A 115 1.40 -17.26 -0.64
N ALA A 116 0.75 -16.43 0.18
CA ALA A 116 0.81 -16.48 1.63
C ALA A 116 -0.33 -17.31 2.25
N SER A 117 -0.13 -17.76 3.50
CA SER A 117 -1.20 -18.40 4.29
C SER A 117 -2.33 -17.41 4.59
N ALA A 118 -1.97 -16.19 5.00
CA ALA A 118 -2.89 -15.08 5.18
C ALA A 118 -2.19 -13.74 4.92
N VAL A 119 -2.98 -12.74 4.51
CA VAL A 119 -2.50 -11.37 4.30
C VAL A 119 -3.40 -10.40 5.06
N ILE A 120 -2.76 -9.51 5.82
CA ILE A 120 -3.41 -8.42 6.54
C ILE A 120 -2.99 -7.14 5.84
N GLY A 121 -3.88 -6.58 5.01
CA GLY A 121 -3.70 -5.30 4.36
C GLY A 121 -4.15 -4.17 5.27
N VAL A 122 -3.28 -3.20 5.51
CA VAL A 122 -3.58 -2.05 6.36
C VAL A 122 -3.30 -0.77 5.61
N ASP A 123 -4.24 0.17 5.67
CA ASP A 123 -4.08 1.51 5.14
C ASP A 123 -4.86 2.48 6.02
N PHE A 124 -4.45 3.75 6.07
CA PHE A 124 -5.20 4.74 6.83
C PHE A 124 -6.39 5.28 6.02
N SER A 125 -6.32 5.19 4.68
CA SER A 125 -7.27 5.77 3.72
C SER A 125 -8.53 4.92 3.63
N THR A 126 -9.66 5.44 4.12
CA THR A 126 -10.93 4.69 4.15
C THR A 126 -11.44 4.34 2.75
N CYS A 127 -11.30 5.23 1.77
CA CYS A 127 -11.78 4.98 0.41
C CYS A 127 -10.96 3.93 -0.34
N LEU A 128 -9.64 3.91 -0.16
CA LEU A 128 -8.78 2.89 -0.77
C LEU A 128 -9.12 1.52 -0.20
N LEU A 129 -9.35 1.43 1.11
CA LEU A 129 -9.82 0.20 1.74
C LEU A 129 -11.22 -0.21 1.28
N ALA A 130 -12.11 0.74 0.97
CA ALA A 130 -13.40 0.44 0.39
C ALA A 130 -13.25 -0.24 -0.99
N THR A 131 -12.39 0.30 -1.86
CA THR A 131 -12.01 -0.35 -3.12
C THR A 131 -11.39 -1.73 -2.88
N ALA A 132 -10.41 -1.84 -1.97
CA ALA A 132 -9.74 -3.10 -1.67
C ALA A 132 -10.72 -4.19 -1.22
N LYS A 133 -11.63 -3.85 -0.30
CA LYS A 133 -12.67 -4.76 0.20
C LYS A 133 -13.67 -5.14 -0.88
N ALA A 134 -14.12 -4.18 -1.69
CA ALA A 134 -15.10 -4.42 -2.75
C ALA A 134 -14.57 -5.38 -3.83
N HIS A 135 -13.29 -5.26 -4.18
CA HIS A 135 -12.70 -6.00 -5.30
C HIS A 135 -11.94 -7.26 -4.88
N TYR A 136 -11.34 -7.27 -3.69
CA TYR A 136 -10.43 -8.34 -3.25
C TYR A 136 -10.83 -8.98 -1.92
N GLY A 137 -11.79 -8.39 -1.19
CA GLY A 137 -12.22 -8.86 0.13
C GLY A 137 -13.01 -10.16 0.17
N SER A 138 -13.34 -10.76 -0.99
CA SER A 138 -14.01 -12.06 -1.06
C SER A 138 -13.08 -13.24 -0.77
N LYS A 139 -11.76 -13.02 -0.75
CA LYS A 139 -10.76 -14.03 -0.42
C LYS A 139 -10.75 -14.31 1.08
N HIS A 140 -10.92 -15.59 1.44
CA HIS A 140 -11.01 -16.02 2.84
C HIS A 140 -9.74 -15.79 3.67
N ASN A 141 -8.59 -15.58 3.02
CA ASN A 141 -7.29 -15.40 3.66
C ASN A 141 -6.73 -13.97 3.51
N VAL A 142 -7.53 -13.02 3.02
CA VAL A 142 -7.14 -11.61 2.90
C VAL A 142 -8.05 -10.76 3.77
N HIS A 143 -7.44 -9.95 4.62
CA HIS A 143 -8.15 -9.10 5.58
C HIS A 143 -7.70 -7.66 5.44
N TYR A 144 -8.64 -6.73 5.44
CA TYR A 144 -8.36 -5.31 5.31
C TYR A 144 -8.81 -4.56 6.56
N SER A 145 -7.88 -3.84 7.19
CA SER A 145 -8.17 -3.00 8.35
C SER A 145 -7.67 -1.58 8.16
N GLN A 146 -8.41 -0.62 8.71
CA GLN A 146 -7.93 0.75 8.78
C GLN A 146 -6.90 0.88 9.90
N MET A 147 -5.74 1.46 9.60
CA MET A 147 -4.72 1.76 10.59
C MET A 147 -3.78 2.87 10.12
N ASP A 148 -3.49 3.81 11.01
CA ASP A 148 -2.39 4.75 10.87
C ASP A 148 -1.09 4.10 11.36
N LEU A 149 -0.17 3.80 10.44
CA LEU A 149 1.11 3.17 10.78
C LEU A 149 2.07 4.10 11.53
N THR A 150 1.82 5.42 11.59
CA THR A 150 2.60 6.32 12.46
C THR A 150 2.21 6.18 13.93
N LYS A 151 1.05 5.55 14.21
CA LYS A 151 0.51 5.29 15.55
C LYS A 151 -0.11 3.89 15.56
N PRO A 152 0.71 2.83 15.42
CA PRO A 152 0.20 1.49 15.17
C PRO A 152 -0.67 0.99 16.32
N ASP A 153 -1.92 0.63 16.00
CA ASP A 153 -2.82 -0.05 16.92
C ASP A 153 -2.67 -1.57 16.77
N LEU A 154 -1.96 -2.17 17.73
CA LEU A 154 -1.71 -3.62 17.73
C LEU A 154 -3.00 -4.44 17.85
N LEU A 155 -4.13 -3.84 18.26
CA LEU A 155 -5.42 -4.53 18.28
C LEU A 155 -5.90 -4.93 16.89
N VAL A 156 -5.41 -4.30 15.82
CA VAL A 156 -5.69 -4.73 14.44
C VAL A 156 -5.24 -6.17 14.19
N PHE A 157 -4.21 -6.62 14.90
CA PHE A 157 -3.71 -8.00 14.82
C PHE A 157 -4.38 -8.94 15.80
N ALA A 158 -5.33 -8.47 16.62
CA ALA A 158 -6.03 -9.31 17.56
C ALA A 158 -6.81 -10.41 16.82
N GLY A 159 -6.51 -11.67 17.14
CA GLY A 159 -7.13 -12.83 16.50
C GLY A 159 -6.39 -13.36 15.28
N PHE A 160 -5.30 -12.71 14.85
CA PHE A 160 -4.40 -13.25 13.83
C PHE A 160 -3.23 -14.02 14.44
N PRO A 161 -2.72 -15.05 13.75
CA PRO A 161 -1.40 -15.58 14.09
C PRO A 161 -0.32 -14.50 13.92
N PRO A 162 0.86 -14.65 14.55
CA PRO A 162 1.94 -13.68 14.42
C PRO A 162 2.35 -13.45 12.95
N VAL A 163 2.48 -12.18 12.58
CA VAL A 163 3.02 -11.77 11.28
C VAL A 163 4.45 -12.30 11.14
N THR A 164 4.74 -12.96 10.01
CA THR A 164 6.07 -13.52 9.71
C THR A 164 6.84 -12.68 8.70
N LYS A 165 6.15 -11.85 7.90
CA LYS A 165 6.73 -10.97 6.88
C LYS A 165 6.00 -9.63 6.83
N VAL A 166 6.73 -8.56 6.55
CA VAL A 166 6.14 -7.23 6.29
C VAL A 166 6.50 -6.79 4.88
N CYS A 167 5.48 -6.54 4.07
CA CYS A 167 5.57 -5.87 2.79
C CYS A 167 5.31 -4.38 3.02
N PHE A 168 6.27 -3.53 2.68
CA PHE A 168 6.15 -2.08 2.81
C PHE A 168 6.50 -1.42 1.48
N HIS A 169 5.54 -1.47 0.54
CA HIS A 169 5.78 -1.12 -0.85
C HIS A 169 5.35 0.33 -1.17
N SER A 170 6.26 1.12 -1.78
CA SER A 170 6.01 2.50 -2.23
C SER A 170 5.35 3.43 -1.20
N ALA A 171 5.58 3.17 0.09
CA ALA A 171 5.00 3.97 1.16
C ALA A 171 6.06 4.61 2.09
N VAL A 172 7.28 4.06 2.16
CA VAL A 172 8.33 4.55 3.06
C VAL A 172 8.68 6.03 2.87
N GLN A 173 8.50 6.59 1.67
CA GLN A 173 8.69 8.01 1.42
C GLN A 173 7.72 8.93 2.17
N TYR A 174 6.58 8.41 2.66
CA TYR A 174 5.60 9.15 3.43
C TYR A 174 5.91 9.19 4.94
N PHE A 175 6.90 8.43 5.40
CA PHE A 175 7.25 8.31 6.81
C PHE A 175 8.48 9.16 7.13
N SER A 176 8.49 9.78 8.31
CA SER A 176 9.71 10.36 8.85
C SER A 176 10.62 9.26 9.42
N LEU A 177 11.89 9.59 9.64
CA LEU A 177 12.82 8.66 10.29
C LEU A 177 12.40 8.28 11.72
N GLU A 178 11.60 9.13 12.37
CA GLU A 178 11.05 8.84 13.70
C GLU A 178 9.94 7.80 13.59
N ASP A 179 9.00 7.98 12.66
CA ASP A 179 7.93 7.01 12.43
C ASP A 179 8.50 5.63 12.06
N LEU A 180 9.51 5.58 11.19
CA LEU A 180 10.16 4.32 10.79
C LEU A 180 10.94 3.60 11.90
N ARG A 181 11.23 4.26 13.03
CA ARG A 181 11.88 3.62 14.18
C ARG A 181 10.90 2.92 15.11
N GLU A 182 9.64 3.35 15.07
CA GLU A 182 8.56 2.84 15.92
C GLU A 182 7.76 1.72 15.21
N ILE A 183 8.00 1.50 13.91
CA ILE A 183 7.43 0.43 13.07
C ILE A 183 8.42 -0.75 13.01
#